data_AF-A0A7C4WSB2-F1
#
_entry.id   AF-A0A7C4WSB2-F1
#
_cell.length_a   1.000
_cell.length_b   1.000
_cell.length_c   1.000
_cell.angle_alpha   90.00
_cell.angle_beta   90.00
_cell.angle_gamma   90.00
#
_symmetry.space_group_name_H-M   'P 1'
#
loop_
_entity.id
_entity.type
_entity.pdbx_description
1 polymer ?
#
loop_
_entity_poly.entity_id
_entity_poly.type
_entity_poly.pdbx_seq_one_letter_code
_entity_poly.pdbx_strand_id
1 'polypeptide(L)'
;MSLTSRINKYLDSISSYYEGVTCYVRGIPNQVSKVLPEEFSKDFKEVECPSLKDLIIGDVLSNEVVVCNNRLGTCIHVFDNAKICVTEVSGREVVLNVDETSQVGGDDLIAYVITGKGEVRNFYSRCEGYIILIEEFSGRPQGYRIYVVGGEYVRKIR
;
A
#
# COMPACT_ATOMS: atom_id res chain seq x y z
N MET A 1 24.65 -27.60 -10.53
CA MET A 1 23.74 -26.96 -9.55
C MET A 1 23.15 -28.05 -8.66
N SER A 2 23.28 -27.96 -7.34
CA SER A 2 22.75 -28.98 -6.42
C SER A 2 21.24 -28.83 -6.24
N LEU A 3 20.55 -29.90 -5.86
CA LEU A 3 19.12 -29.90 -5.54
C LEU A 3 18.77 -28.84 -4.47
N THR A 4 19.65 -28.68 -3.48
CA THR A 4 19.55 -27.67 -2.41
C THR A 4 19.55 -26.23 -2.94
N SER A 5 20.38 -25.93 -3.95
CA SER A 5 20.39 -24.58 -4.57
C SER A 5 19.08 -24.25 -5.31
N ARG A 6 18.41 -25.26 -5.89
CA ARG A 6 17.12 -25.08 -6.57
C ARG A 6 15.96 -24.91 -5.60
N ILE A 7 15.96 -25.68 -4.51
CA ILE A 7 14.96 -25.59 -3.45
C ILE A 7 15.04 -24.23 -2.76
N ASN A 8 16.24 -23.76 -2.41
CA ASN A 8 16.38 -22.44 -1.80
C ASN A 8 15.92 -21.32 -2.74
N LYS A 9 16.27 -21.39 -4.03
CA LYS A 9 15.82 -20.40 -5.02
C LYS A 9 14.29 -20.40 -5.22
N TYR A 10 13.65 -21.56 -5.11
CA TYR A 10 12.20 -21.68 -5.16
C TYR A 10 11.53 -21.15 -3.88
N LEU A 11 12.09 -21.47 -2.71
CA LEU A 11 11.62 -20.95 -1.44
C LEU A 11 11.78 -19.42 -1.35
N ASP A 12 12.88 -18.86 -1.83
CA ASP A 12 13.09 -17.40 -1.93
C ASP A 12 12.06 -16.76 -2.89
N SER A 13 11.74 -17.43 -4.01
CA SER A 13 10.73 -16.91 -4.95
C SER A 13 9.30 -16.95 -4.40
N ILE A 14 9.01 -17.93 -3.54
CA ILE A 14 7.73 -18.03 -2.84
C ILE A 14 7.70 -17.04 -1.68
N SER A 15 8.79 -16.91 -0.91
CA SER A 15 8.85 -15.96 0.20
C SER A 15 8.72 -14.53 -0.32
N SER A 16 9.34 -14.18 -1.46
CA SER A 16 9.17 -12.87 -2.10
C SER A 16 7.74 -12.65 -2.64
N TYR A 17 7.02 -13.72 -2.98
CA TYR A 17 5.60 -13.63 -3.32
C TYR A 17 4.73 -13.32 -2.09
N TYR A 18 5.20 -13.71 -0.89
CA TYR A 18 4.62 -13.38 0.41
C TYR A 18 5.32 -12.19 1.10
N GLU A 19 6.34 -11.58 0.49
CA GLU A 19 6.96 -10.35 1.00
C GLU A 19 5.93 -9.24 0.79
N GLY A 20 5.22 -8.96 1.88
CA GLY A 20 4.11 -8.02 1.89
C GLY A 20 4.57 -6.57 1.74
N VAL A 21 3.59 -5.69 1.94
CA VAL A 21 3.81 -4.26 2.06
C VAL A 21 4.47 -3.99 3.41
N THR A 22 5.58 -3.25 3.40
CA THR A 22 6.27 -2.79 4.61
C THR A 22 6.13 -1.27 4.71
N CYS A 23 5.80 -0.79 5.90
CA CYS A 23 5.55 0.62 6.15
C CYS A 23 6.51 1.16 7.20
N TYR A 24 6.99 2.38 6.98
CA TYR A 24 7.87 3.09 7.89
C TYR A 24 7.30 4.46 8.17
N VAL A 25 7.46 4.93 9.40
CA VAL A 25 7.05 6.28 9.82
C VAL A 25 8.28 7.00 10.30
N ARG A 26 8.41 8.28 9.96
CA ARG A 26 9.49 9.11 10.46
C ARG A 26 9.40 9.19 11.99
N GLY A 27 10.33 8.52 12.66
CA GLY A 27 10.47 8.48 14.10
C GLY A 27 11.56 9.43 14.58
N ILE A 28 11.38 10.02 15.75
CA ILE A 28 12.49 10.57 16.54
C ILE A 28 13.50 9.42 16.74
N PRO A 29 14.80 9.63 16.51
CA PRO A 29 15.74 8.56 16.19
C PRO A 29 15.82 7.56 17.33
N ASN A 30 15.42 6.32 17.05
CA ASN A 30 15.88 5.10 17.72
C ASN A 30 15.22 3.86 17.09
N GLN A 31 15.86 3.37 16.02
CA GLN A 31 16.00 1.97 15.56
C GLN A 31 15.92 1.89 14.03
N VAL A 32 17.07 1.58 13.43
CA VAL A 32 17.33 1.50 12.00
C VAL A 32 16.87 0.16 11.45
N SER A 33 15.98 0.16 10.45
CA SER A 33 15.51 -1.04 9.74
C SER A 33 16.18 -1.20 8.36
N LYS A 34 16.43 -2.44 7.95
CA LYS A 34 17.39 -2.87 6.91
C LYS A 34 16.94 -2.73 5.44
N VAL A 35 15.83 -2.06 5.13
CA VAL A 35 15.24 -2.09 3.77
C VAL A 35 15.22 -0.71 3.08
N LEU A 36 15.68 0.35 3.76
CA LEU A 36 15.75 1.70 3.19
C LEU A 36 17.13 1.97 2.55
N PRO A 37 17.21 2.83 1.51
CA PRO A 37 18.49 3.43 1.11
C PRO A 37 19.18 4.03 2.35
N GLU A 38 20.51 3.89 2.47
CA GLU A 38 21.29 4.26 3.68
C GLU A 38 21.05 5.71 4.16
N GLU A 39 20.57 6.59 3.29
CA GLU A 39 20.22 7.99 3.60
C GLU A 39 18.93 8.14 4.45
N PHE A 40 18.00 7.19 4.40
CA PHE A 40 16.71 7.26 5.11
C PHE A 40 16.67 6.43 6.41
N SER A 41 17.63 5.54 6.60
CA SER A 41 17.53 4.47 7.59
C SER A 41 17.60 4.96 9.05
N LYS A 42 18.12 6.17 9.31
CA LYS A 42 18.27 6.72 10.67
C LYS A 42 17.02 7.38 11.24
N ASP A 43 16.13 7.82 10.37
CA ASP A 43 14.99 8.67 10.74
C ASP A 43 13.65 7.93 10.67
N PHE A 44 13.61 6.70 10.14
CA PHE A 44 12.37 5.97 9.89
C PHE A 44 12.31 4.68 10.69
N LYS A 45 11.20 4.49 11.41
CA LYS A 45 10.89 3.29 12.18
C LYS A 45 9.85 2.46 11.46
N GLU A 46 10.07 1.15 11.39
CA GLU A 46 9.10 0.22 10.83
C GLU A 46 7.84 0.13 11.71
N VAL A 47 6.67 0.12 11.06
CA VAL A 47 5.36 0.01 11.70
C VAL A 47 4.48 -0.96 10.92
N GLU A 48 3.41 -1.42 11.56
CA GLU A 48 2.37 -2.17 10.85
C GLU A 48 1.63 -1.22 9.90
N CYS A 49 1.51 -1.56 8.62
CA CYS A 49 0.82 -0.70 7.63
C CYS A 49 -0.59 -0.25 8.05
N PRO A 50 -1.43 -1.09 8.70
CA PRO A 50 -2.72 -0.62 9.22
C PRO A 50 -2.64 0.54 10.22
N SER A 51 -1.52 0.75 10.91
CA SER A 51 -1.35 1.87 11.85
C SER A 51 -1.14 3.21 11.13
N LEU A 52 -0.92 3.23 9.82
CA LEU A 52 -0.83 4.49 9.06
C LEU A 52 -2.11 5.31 9.15
N LYS A 53 -3.27 4.67 9.35
CA LYS A 53 -4.55 5.37 9.53
C LYS A 53 -4.59 6.25 10.77
N ASP A 54 -3.82 5.89 11.81
CA ASP A 54 -3.76 6.65 13.06
C ASP A 54 -2.98 7.96 12.89
N LEU A 55 -2.24 8.09 11.78
CA LEU A 55 -1.52 9.30 11.38
C LEU A 55 -2.36 10.21 10.47
N ILE A 56 -3.58 9.80 10.12
CA ILE A 56 -4.47 10.59 9.27
C ILE A 56 -5.36 11.45 10.16
N ILE A 57 -5.14 12.76 10.15
CA ILE A 57 -5.91 13.73 10.92
C ILE A 57 -6.79 14.51 9.92
N GLY A 58 -8.09 14.18 9.89
CA GLY A 58 -9.00 14.68 8.87
C GLY A 58 -8.69 14.04 7.51
N ASP A 59 -8.24 14.86 6.55
CA ASP A 59 -7.83 14.46 5.20
C ASP A 59 -6.32 14.63 4.97
N VAL A 60 -5.53 14.71 6.05
CA VAL A 60 -4.10 15.01 5.98
C VAL A 60 -3.28 13.98 6.75
N LEU A 61 -2.16 13.55 6.15
CA LEU A 61 -1.17 12.70 6.80
C LEU A 61 -0.23 13.55 7.69
N SER A 62 -0.20 13.28 9.00
CA SER A 62 0.52 14.11 9.98
C SER A 62 2.03 13.90 9.99
N ASN A 63 2.52 12.80 9.43
CA ASN A 63 3.91 12.40 9.48
C ASN A 63 4.40 11.96 8.11
N GLU A 64 5.70 12.10 7.88
CA GLU A 64 6.33 11.46 6.73
C GLU A 64 6.32 9.94 6.90
N VAL A 65 6.03 9.23 5.81
CA VAL A 65 6.00 7.77 5.78
C VAL A 65 6.70 7.24 4.55
N VAL A 66 7.22 6.02 4.64
CA VAL A 66 7.70 5.27 3.48
C VAL A 66 6.87 4.01 3.37
N VAL A 67 6.34 3.75 2.18
CA VAL A 67 5.59 2.53 1.87
C VAL A 67 6.36 1.79 0.79
N CYS A 68 6.73 0.54 1.08
CA CYS A 68 7.43 -0.33 0.17
C CYS A 68 6.56 -1.54 -0.13
N ASN A 69 6.35 -1.81 -1.42
CA ASN A 69 5.70 -3.01 -1.90
C ASN A 69 6.74 -3.87 -2.62
N ASN A 70 7.23 -4.90 -1.91
CA ASN A 70 8.26 -5.79 -2.43
C ASN A 70 7.77 -6.60 -3.63
N ARG A 71 6.47 -6.93 -3.71
CA ARG A 71 5.88 -7.61 -4.87
C ARG A 71 6.00 -6.78 -6.15
N LEU A 72 5.82 -5.46 -6.04
CA LEU A 72 5.96 -4.53 -7.17
C LEU A 72 7.40 -4.02 -7.34
N GLY A 73 8.28 -4.26 -6.36
CA GLY A 73 9.63 -3.71 -6.32
C GLY A 73 9.68 -2.19 -6.13
N THR A 74 8.58 -1.59 -5.67
CA THR A 74 8.39 -0.13 -5.61
C THR A 74 8.43 0.34 -4.15
N CYS A 75 9.10 1.48 -3.91
CA CYS A 75 9.02 2.19 -2.64
C CYS A 75 8.71 3.67 -2.88
N ILE A 76 7.75 4.20 -2.12
CA ILE A 76 7.38 5.61 -2.14
C ILE A 76 7.65 6.25 -0.79
N HIS A 77 8.28 7.42 -0.80
CA HIS A 77 8.36 8.34 0.34
C HIS A 77 7.24 9.36 0.19
N VAL A 78 6.44 9.49 1.23
CA VAL A 78 5.32 10.41 1.33
C VAL A 78 5.66 11.48 2.34
N PHE A 79 5.57 12.74 1.93
CA PHE A 79 5.84 13.88 2.79
C PHE A 79 4.75 14.07 3.85
N ASP A 80 5.06 14.79 4.92
CA ASP A 80 4.06 15.22 5.88
C ASP A 80 3.12 16.25 5.24
N ASN A 81 1.97 16.47 5.87
CA ASN A 81 0.89 17.32 5.36
C ASN A 81 0.34 16.88 3.99
N ALA A 82 0.59 15.64 3.60
CA ALA A 82 0.08 15.08 2.37
C ALA A 82 -1.43 14.92 2.42
N LYS A 83 -2.12 15.37 1.37
CA LYS A 83 -3.57 15.20 1.26
C LYS A 83 -3.92 13.77 0.93
N ILE A 84 -4.87 13.24 1.69
CA ILE A 84 -5.41 11.89 1.57
C ILE A 84 -6.79 11.96 0.95
N CYS A 85 -6.97 11.22 -0.13
CA CYS A 85 -8.27 10.88 -0.70
C CYS A 85 -8.59 9.44 -0.35
N VAL A 86 -9.77 9.20 0.24
CA VAL A 86 -10.22 7.85 0.60
C VAL A 86 -11.34 7.44 -0.34
N THR A 87 -11.23 6.24 -0.89
CA THR A 87 -12.31 5.61 -1.65
C THR A 87 -12.71 4.31 -1.00
N GLU A 88 -14.02 4.05 -0.93
CA GLU A 88 -14.56 2.82 -0.40
C GLU A 88 -15.25 2.03 -1.51
N VAL A 89 -14.94 0.74 -1.59
CA VAL A 89 -15.58 -0.20 -2.51
C VAL A 89 -16.13 -1.38 -1.72
N SER A 90 -17.38 -1.75 -1.96
CA SER A 90 -18.02 -2.88 -1.28
C SER A 90 -18.96 -3.65 -2.21
N GLY A 91 -19.13 -4.94 -1.92
CA GLY A 91 -19.96 -5.85 -2.70
C GLY A 91 -20.14 -7.21 -2.05
N ARG A 92 -20.77 -8.14 -2.78
CA ARG A 92 -20.83 -9.54 -2.32
C ARG A 92 -19.43 -10.13 -2.27
N GLU A 93 -18.62 -9.80 -3.27
CA GLU A 93 -17.20 -10.10 -3.37
C GLU A 93 -16.54 -8.95 -4.16
N VAL A 94 -15.33 -8.58 -3.77
CA VAL A 94 -14.57 -7.49 -4.40
C VAL A 94 -13.19 -8.01 -4.76
N VAL A 95 -12.80 -7.84 -6.02
CA VAL A 95 -11.48 -8.21 -6.52
C VAL A 95 -10.75 -6.92 -6.87
N LEU A 96 -9.67 -6.61 -6.14
CA LEU A 96 -8.86 -5.43 -6.38
C LEU A 96 -7.99 -5.62 -7.63
N ASN A 97 -7.85 -4.54 -8.40
CA ASN A 97 -7.02 -4.46 -9.60
C ASN A 97 -5.78 -3.55 -9.37
N VAL A 98 -5.53 -3.20 -8.12
CA VAL A 98 -4.44 -2.32 -7.67
C VAL A 98 -3.86 -2.86 -6.37
N ASP A 99 -2.59 -2.56 -6.12
CA ASP A 99 -1.89 -2.84 -4.86
C ASP A 99 -1.34 -1.52 -4.26
N GLU A 100 -0.92 -1.53 -3.00
CA GLU A 100 -0.18 -0.42 -2.39
C GLU A 100 1.05 -0.05 -3.22
N THR A 101 1.41 1.24 -3.22
CA THR A 101 2.41 1.92 -4.05
C THR A 101 2.04 2.10 -5.53
N SER A 102 0.92 1.54 -5.99
CA SER A 102 0.41 1.78 -7.35
C SER A 102 -0.01 3.24 -7.54
N GLN A 103 0.28 3.79 -8.72
CA GLN A 103 -0.24 5.08 -9.15
C GLN A 103 -1.63 4.87 -9.78
N VAL A 104 -2.59 5.74 -9.44
CA VAL A 104 -3.95 5.72 -9.96
C VAL A 104 -4.38 7.13 -10.38
N GLY A 105 -5.07 7.23 -11.51
CA GLY A 105 -5.81 8.41 -11.96
C GLY A 105 -7.27 8.39 -11.53
N GLY A 106 -7.95 9.54 -11.65
CA GLY A 106 -9.35 9.74 -11.23
C GLY A 106 -10.42 8.96 -12.00
N ASP A 107 -10.04 8.11 -12.96
CA ASP A 107 -10.94 7.21 -13.71
C ASP A 107 -10.30 5.83 -13.94
N ASP A 108 -9.22 5.50 -13.24
CA ASP A 108 -8.55 4.20 -13.39
C ASP A 108 -9.37 3.09 -12.75
N LEU A 109 -9.40 1.92 -13.38
CA LEU A 109 -10.09 0.74 -12.86
C LEU A 109 -9.33 0.17 -11.66
N ILE A 110 -9.93 0.26 -10.46
CA ILE A 110 -9.30 -0.16 -9.21
C ILE A 110 -9.89 -1.45 -8.63
N ALA A 111 -11.11 -1.82 -9.00
CA ALA A 111 -11.71 -3.07 -8.53
C ALA A 111 -12.83 -3.58 -9.46
N TYR A 112 -13.06 -4.89 -9.39
CA TYR A 112 -14.26 -5.56 -9.88
C TYR A 112 -15.15 -5.92 -8.70
N VAL A 113 -16.43 -5.59 -8.79
CA VAL A 113 -17.42 -5.82 -7.74
C VAL A 113 -18.44 -6.84 -8.22
N ILE A 114 -18.49 -7.99 -7.55
CA ILE A 114 -19.54 -8.98 -7.76
C ILE A 114 -20.72 -8.58 -6.89
N THR A 115 -21.88 -8.40 -7.50
CA THR A 115 -23.12 -8.02 -6.80
C THR A 115 -23.81 -9.24 -6.18
N GLY A 116 -24.81 -9.00 -5.32
CA GLY A 116 -25.65 -10.07 -4.78
C GLY A 116 -26.31 -10.96 -5.85
N LYS A 117 -26.60 -10.39 -7.03
CA LYS A 117 -27.23 -11.07 -8.17
C LYS A 117 -26.22 -11.78 -9.10
N GLY A 118 -24.92 -11.70 -8.81
CA GLY A 118 -23.87 -12.29 -9.65
C GLY A 118 -23.44 -11.44 -10.84
N GLU A 119 -23.95 -10.21 -10.98
CA GLU A 119 -23.43 -9.25 -11.97
C GLU A 119 -22.04 -8.77 -11.55
N VAL A 120 -21.11 -8.64 -12.51
CA VAL A 120 -19.80 -8.02 -12.32
C VAL A 120 -19.89 -6.54 -12.72
N ARG A 121 -19.41 -5.65 -11.86
CA ARG A 121 -19.34 -4.21 -12.11
C ARG A 121 -17.91 -3.71 -11.96
N ASN A 122 -17.54 -2.78 -12.81
CA ASN A 122 -16.26 -2.06 -12.72
C ASN A 122 -16.39 -0.94 -11.68
N PHE A 123 -15.38 -0.80 -10.83
CA PHE A 123 -15.25 0.30 -9.89
C PHE A 123 -14.00 1.10 -10.22
N TYR A 124 -14.21 2.36 -10.59
CA TYR A 124 -13.15 3.28 -10.98
C TYR A 124 -12.78 4.17 -9.79
N SER A 125 -11.51 4.54 -9.70
CA SER A 125 -11.02 5.48 -8.70
C SER A 125 -11.74 6.82 -8.83
N ARG A 126 -11.88 7.56 -7.74
CA ARG A 126 -12.23 9.00 -7.75
C ARG A 126 -11.07 9.86 -7.25
N CYS A 127 -9.97 9.22 -6.92
CA CYS A 127 -8.77 9.80 -6.35
C CYS A 127 -7.64 9.72 -7.38
N GLU A 128 -6.76 10.70 -7.37
CA GLU A 128 -5.55 10.72 -8.20
C GLU A 128 -4.31 10.74 -7.30
N GLY A 129 -3.33 9.89 -7.58
CA GLY A 129 -2.08 9.82 -6.84
C GLY A 129 -1.59 8.39 -6.60
N TYR A 130 -1.03 8.14 -5.41
CA TYR A 130 -0.44 6.86 -5.03
C TYR A 130 -1.19 6.21 -3.89
N ILE A 131 -1.45 4.90 -4.01
CA ILE A 131 -2.07 4.12 -2.94
C ILE A 131 -1.04 3.89 -1.83
N ILE A 132 -1.36 4.30 -0.60
CA ILE A 132 -0.47 4.09 0.56
C ILE A 132 -0.95 2.98 1.49
N LEU A 133 -2.25 2.66 1.45
CA LEU A 133 -2.86 1.64 2.30
C LEU A 133 -4.14 1.12 1.65
N ILE A 134 -4.32 -0.20 1.69
CA ILE A 134 -5.59 -0.86 1.40
C ILE A 134 -6.04 -1.56 2.68
N GLU A 135 -7.14 -1.10 3.27
CA GLU A 135 -7.73 -1.69 4.48
C GLU A 135 -8.95 -2.52 4.08
N GLU A 136 -8.93 -3.82 4.39
CA GLU A 136 -10.14 -4.64 4.33
C GLU A 136 -11.01 -4.39 5.56
N PHE A 137 -12.31 -4.17 5.36
CA PHE A 137 -13.27 -4.20 6.45
C PHE A 137 -14.17 -5.44 6.34
N SER A 138 -14.22 -6.19 7.44
CA SER A 138 -14.99 -7.42 7.52
C SER A 138 -16.48 -7.13 7.68
N GLY A 139 -17.31 -7.69 6.80
CA GLY A 139 -18.77 -7.52 6.83
C GLY A 139 -19.47 -8.31 5.72
N ARG A 140 -20.81 -8.26 5.70
CA ARG A 140 -21.62 -8.60 4.53
C ARG A 140 -22.43 -7.35 4.17
N PRO A 141 -22.03 -6.57 3.15
CA PRO A 141 -21.01 -6.86 2.12
C PRO A 141 -19.55 -6.79 2.61
N GLN A 142 -18.65 -7.53 1.93
CA GLN A 142 -17.20 -7.37 2.04
C GLN A 142 -16.79 -6.06 1.36
N GLY A 143 -15.72 -5.40 1.83
CA GLY A 143 -15.22 -4.23 1.15
C GLY A 143 -13.83 -3.79 1.58
N TYR A 144 -13.33 -2.79 0.87
CA TYR A 144 -12.01 -2.21 1.04
C TYR A 144 -12.11 -0.69 1.13
N ARG A 145 -11.30 -0.10 1.99
CA ARG A 145 -10.95 1.33 1.96
C ARG A 145 -9.57 1.47 1.34
N ILE A 146 -9.47 2.32 0.34
CA ILE A 146 -8.23 2.60 -0.38
C ILE A 146 -7.85 4.04 -0.08
N TYR A 147 -6.66 4.21 0.49
CA TYR A 147 -6.10 5.49 0.88
C TYR A 147 -5.09 5.94 -0.20
N VAL A 148 -5.38 7.06 -0.84
CA VAL A 148 -4.60 7.61 -1.95
C VAL A 148 -4.02 8.96 -1.56
N VAL A 149 -2.72 9.15 -1.79
CA VAL A 149 -2.03 10.42 -1.58
C VAL A 149 -1.76 11.11 -2.90
N GLY A 150 -2.03 12.41 -2.99
CA GLY A 150 -1.72 13.24 -4.16
C GLY A 150 -0.25 13.12 -4.60
N GLY A 151 -0.01 12.99 -5.91
CA GLY A 151 1.32 12.72 -6.46
C GLY A 151 2.36 13.81 -6.16
N GLU A 152 1.92 15.04 -5.89
CA GLU A 152 2.76 16.16 -5.48
C GLU A 152 3.45 15.97 -4.12
N TYR A 153 2.92 15.07 -3.29
CA TYR A 153 3.46 14.74 -1.96
C TYR A 153 4.31 13.46 -1.95
N VAL A 154 4.57 12.88 -3.13
CA VAL A 154 5.20 11.56 -3.24
C VAL A 154 6.50 11.62 -4.03
N ARG A 155 7.54 11.01 -3.47
CA ARG A 155 8.80 10.73 -4.15
C ARG A 155 9.01 9.23 -4.26
N LYS A 156 9.15 8.72 -5.49
CA LYS A 156 9.63 7.34 -5.70
C LYS A 156 11.09 7.25 -5.29
N ILE A 157 11.39 6.29 -4.43
CA ILE A 157 12.75 6.02 -3.93
C ILE A 157 13.28 4.65 -4.39
N ARG A 158 12.41 3.78 -4.90
CA ARG A 158 12.74 2.53 -5.58
C ARG A 158 11.67 2.20 -6.61
#